data_AF-A0A1I5XSY8-F1
#
_entry.id   AF-A0A1I5XSY8-F1
#
_cell.length_a   1.000
_cell.length_b   1.000
_cell.length_c   1.000
_cell.angle_alpha   90.00
_cell.angle_beta   90.00
_cell.angle_gamma   90.00
#
_symmetry.space_group_name_H-M   'P 1'
#
loop_
_entity.id
_entity.type
_entity.pdbx_description
1 polymer ?
#
loop_
_entity_poly.entity_id
_entity_poly.type
_entity_poly.pdbx_seq_one_letter_code
_entity_poly.pdbx_strand_id
1 'polypeptide(L)' 'MECVTVTSEQDYKLALKRIEALFDAEPGTPEGDELEMLVCLVEAYEDLHYPI' A
#
# COMPACT_ATOMS: atom_id res chain seq x y z
N MET A 1 -2.17 -13.69 -8.77
CA MET A 1 -1.40 -12.66 -8.06
C MET A 1 -1.79 -12.79 -6.60
N GLU A 2 -0.98 -13.48 -5.80
CA GLU A 2 -1.23 -13.65 -4.37
C GLU A 2 -0.72 -12.40 -3.67
N CYS A 3 -1.58 -11.40 -3.48
CA CYS A 3 -1.26 -10.29 -2.58
C CYS A 3 -1.12 -10.87 -1.17
N VAL A 4 0.08 -10.77 -0.62
CA VAL A 4 0.41 -11.17 0.75
C VAL A 4 -0.56 -10.49 1.70
N THR A 5 -1.40 -11.31 2.33
CA THR A 5 -2.46 -10.89 3.24
C THR A 5 -1.84 -10.36 4.53
N VAL A 6 -1.58 -9.06 4.61
CA VAL A 6 -1.28 -8.42 5.89
C VAL A 6 -2.28 -7.29 6.12
N THR A 7 -3.47 -7.68 6.56
CA THR A 7 -4.62 -6.80 6.86
C THR A 7 -4.60 -6.35 8.32
N SER A 8 -3.42 -6.04 8.86
CA SER A 8 -3.30 -5.49 10.21
C SER A 8 -3.31 -3.97 10.13
N GLU A 9 -3.96 -3.31 11.10
CA GLU A 9 -3.99 -1.85 11.17
C GLU A 9 -2.58 -1.23 11.24
N GLN A 10 -1.59 -1.99 11.74
CA GLN A 10 -0.18 -1.60 11.73
C GLN A 10 0.40 -1.53 10.31
N ASP A 11 0.13 -2.54 9.47
CA ASP A 11 0.60 -2.57 8.09
C ASP A 11 -0.07 -1.50 7.24
N TYR A 12 -1.36 -1.24 7.46
CA TYR A 12 -2.06 -0.10 6.86
C TYR A 12 -1.38 1.23 7.20
N LYS A 13 -1.08 1.48 8.49
CA LYS A 13 -0.37 2.70 8.93
C LYS A 13 1.05 2.78 8.39
N LEU A 14 1.76 1.65 8.31
CA LEU A 14 3.11 1.59 7.78
C LEU A 14 3.11 1.86 6.27
N ALA A 15 2.15 1.30 5.55
CA ALA A 15 1.96 1.51 4.12
C ALA A 15 1.65 2.97 3.82
N LEU A 16 0.72 3.61 4.55
CA LEU A 16 0.46 5.04 4.41
C LEU A 16 1.73 5.88 4.62
N LYS A 17 2.49 5.61 5.69
CA LYS A 17 3.72 6.34 5.97
C LYS A 17 4.79 6.14 4.89
N ARG A 18 4.85 4.94 4.30
CA ARG A 18 5.76 4.66 3.18
C ARG A 18 5.30 5.32 1.90
N ILE A 19 4.01 5.30 1.60
CA ILE A 19 3.42 6.02 0.46
C ILE A 19 3.74 7.51 0.56
N GLU A 20 3.60 8.14 1.73
CA GLU A 20 3.99 9.54 1.93
C GLU A 20 5.49 9.78 1.67
N ALA A 21 6.35 8.84 2.07
CA ALA A 21 7.80 8.95 1.84
C ALA A 21 8.21 8.70 0.38
N LEU A 22 7.41 7.91 -0.35
CA LEU A 22 7.63 7.51 -1.74
C LEU A 22 6.76 8.33 -2.71
N PHE A 23 6.01 9.32 -2.24
CA PHE A 23 5.07 10.09 -3.06
C PHE A 23 5.76 10.86 -4.19
N ASP A 24 7.02 11.25 -3.99
CA ASP A 24 7.88 11.89 -4.99
C ASP A 24 8.68 10.87 -5.83
N ALA A 25 8.48 9.55 -5.63
CA ALA A 25 9.19 8.53 -6.38
C ALA A 25 8.76 8.51 -7.85
N GLU A 26 9.73 8.41 -8.76
CA GLU A 26 9.43 8.37 -10.18
C GLU A 26 8.90 6.98 -10.60
N PRO A 27 7.87 6.93 -11.45
CA PRO A 27 7.34 5.66 -11.94
C PRO A 27 8.40 4.90 -12.75
N GLY A 28 8.48 3.58 -12.53
CA GLY A 28 9.51 2.71 -13.13
C GLY A 28 10.83 2.67 -12.36
N THR A 29 10.90 3.26 -11.17
CA THR A 29 11.97 3.03 -10.19
C THR A 29 11.54 1.96 -9.17
N PRO A 30 12.49 1.31 -8.46
CA PRO A 30 12.16 0.37 -7.39
C PRO A 30 11.23 0.97 -6.34
N GLU A 31 11.40 2.26 -6.04
CA GLU A 31 10.51 3.02 -5.16
C GLU A 31 9.10 3.17 -5.71
N GLY A 32 8.94 3.38 -7.02
CA GLY A 32 7.64 3.46 -7.68
C GLY A 32 6.92 2.11 -7.71
N ASP A 33 7.64 1.02 -7.96
CA ASP A 33 7.09 -0.34 -7.88
C ASP A 33 6.64 -0.68 -6.44
N GLU A 34 7.40 -0.23 -5.44
CA GLU A 34 7.02 -0.35 -4.03
C GLU A 34 5.75 0.47 -3.73
N LEU A 35 5.66 1.70 -4.24
CA LEU A 35 4.48 2.55 -4.09
C LEU A 35 3.22 1.85 -4.62
N GLU A 36 3.25 1.28 -5.83
CA GLU A 36 2.11 0.56 -6.40
C GLU A 36 1.67 -0.63 -5.52
N MET A 37 2.62 -1.39 -4.99
CA MET A 37 2.30 -2.50 -4.07
C MET A 37 1.66 -2.00 -2.76
N LEU A 38 2.16 -0.90 -2.21
CA LEU A 38 1.63 -0.33 -0.97
C LEU A 38 0.22 0.23 -1.16
N VAL A 39 -0.04 0.88 -2.31
CA VAL A 39 -1.38 1.36 -2.66
C VAL A 39 -2.36 0.20 -2.76
N CYS A 40 -1.98 -0.90 -3.43
CA CYS A 40 -2.81 -2.09 -3.53
C CYS A 40 -3.12 -2.72 -2.16
N LEU A 41 -2.16 -2.66 -1.22
CA LEU A 41 -2.36 -3.12 0.16
C LEU A 41 -3.38 -2.26 0.92
N VAL A 42 -3.30 -0.94 0.75
CA VAL A 42 -4.26 0.02 1.34
C VAL A 42 -5.66 -0.21 0.80
N GLU A 43 -5.82 -0.34 -0.52
CA GLU A 43 -7.12 -0.63 -1.16
C GLU A 43 -7.73 -1.93 -0.64
N ALA A 44 -6.94 -3.01 -0.58
CA ALA A 44 -7.43 -4.30 -0.07
C ALA A 44 -7.84 -4.22 1.42
N TYR A 45 -7.16 -3.39 2.22
CA TYR A 45 -7.53 -3.15 3.61
C TYR A 45 -8.86 -2.39 3.73
N GLU A 46 -9.04 -1.35 2.91
CA GLU A 46 -10.25 -0.53 2.87
C GLU A 46 -11.46 -1.33 2.37
N ASP A 47 -11.32 -2.14 1.33
CA ASP A 47 -12.38 -3.04 0.86
C ASP A 47 -12.82 -4.02 1.95
N LEU A 48 -11.89 -4.49 2.79
CA LEU A 48 -12.18 -5.44 3.86
C LEU A 48 -12.83 -4.77 5.09
N HIS A 49 -12.36 -3.57 5.48
CA HIS A 49 -12.76 -2.90 6.72
C HIS A 49 -13.85 -1.85 6.54
N TYR A 50 -13.92 -1.23 5.37
CA TYR A 50 -14.88 -0.19 5.00
C TYR A 50 -15.63 -0.54 3.71
N PRO A 51 -16.35 -1.69 3.67
CA PRO A 51 -17.23 -1.99 2.56
C PRO A 51 -18.40 -0.99 2.57
N ILE A 52 -18.43 -0.10 1.58
CA ILE A 52 -19.48 0.91 1.34
C ILE A 52 -20.67 0.31 0.59
#